data_AF-A0A661P1B3-F1
#
_entry.id   AF-A0A661P1B3-F1
#
_cell.length_a   1.000
_cell.length_b   1.000
_cell.length_c   1.000
_cell.angle_alpha   90.00
_cell.angle_beta   90.00
_cell.angle_gamma   90.00
#
_symmetry.space_group_name_H-M   'P 1'
#
loop_
_entity.id
_entity.type
_entity.pdbx_description
1 polymer ?
#
loop_
_entity_poly.entity_id
_entity_poly.type
_entity_poly.pdbx_seq_one_letter_code
_entity_poly.pdbx_strand_id
1 'polypeptide(L)'
;MPSHRLVALAEALSIPYPAPHRADNDVAALRALFARLTAVLEPTTARDLWKNARPPGRPSAAIVALAQQAMSHSRSVLISYRPSRRKAEQLRFHVTAVRTDLDPPRVLGYLHDTRGRRELWVERILEIELSDDDC
;
A
#
# COMPACT_ATOMS: atom_id res chain seq x y z
N MET A 1 18.11 -17.45 -7.24
CA MET A 1 17.37 -16.83 -6.11
C MET A 1 18.10 -15.54 -5.74
N PRO A 2 17.41 -14.41 -5.54
CA PRO A 2 18.07 -13.23 -5.01
C PRO A 2 18.58 -13.56 -3.62
N SER A 3 19.88 -13.42 -3.38
CA SER A 3 20.44 -13.70 -2.05
C SER A 3 19.95 -12.62 -1.10
N HIS A 4 19.34 -13.01 0.02
CA HIS A 4 18.93 -12.09 1.10
C HIS A 4 20.14 -11.59 1.92
N ARG A 5 21.24 -11.24 1.23
CA ARG A 5 22.49 -10.80 1.86
C ARG A 5 22.51 -9.27 1.92
N LEU A 6 22.83 -8.74 3.09
CA LEU A 6 22.96 -7.29 3.30
C LEU A 6 24.00 -6.67 2.34
N VAL A 7 25.06 -7.42 2.01
CA VAL A 7 26.06 -7.04 1.00
C VAL A 7 25.42 -6.76 -0.36
N ALA A 8 24.61 -7.69 -0.87
CA ALA A 8 23.96 -7.55 -2.18
C ALA A 8 22.97 -6.38 -2.20
N LEU A 9 22.28 -6.14 -1.07
CA LEU A 9 21.40 -4.99 -0.91
C LEU A 9 22.18 -3.67 -0.87
N ALA A 10 23.31 -3.63 -0.14
CA ALA A 10 24.18 -2.47 -0.05
C ALA A 10 24.78 -2.13 -1.41
N GLU A 11 25.26 -3.12 -2.17
CA GLU A 11 25.74 -2.96 -3.55
C GLU A 11 24.65 -2.39 -4.47
N ALA A 12 23.46 -3.00 -4.47
CA ALA A 12 22.33 -2.54 -5.31
C ALA A 12 21.91 -1.10 -5.00
N LEU A 13 22.13 -0.65 -3.76
CA LEU A 13 21.81 0.70 -3.31
C LEU A 13 23.03 1.62 -3.28
N SER A 14 24.21 1.18 -3.73
CA SER A 14 25.46 1.96 -3.66
C SER A 14 25.74 2.50 -2.25
N ILE A 15 25.50 1.68 -1.22
CA ILE A 15 25.84 1.95 0.17
C ILE A 15 27.25 1.38 0.43
N PRO A 16 28.21 2.18 0.93
CA PRO A 16 29.54 1.68 1.27
C PRO A 16 29.46 0.53 2.28
N TYR A 17 30.02 -0.62 1.92
CA TYR A 17 30.06 -1.82 2.77
C TYR A 17 31.50 -2.35 2.84
N PRO A 18 32.33 -1.87 3.78
CA PRO A 18 33.74 -2.24 3.85
C PRO A 18 33.91 -3.64 4.46
N ALA A 19 33.96 -4.67 3.61
CA ALA A 19 34.21 -6.09 3.92
C ALA A 19 33.20 -6.79 4.89
N PRO A 20 32.72 -8.00 4.50
CA PRO A 20 31.88 -8.82 5.37
C PRO A 20 32.70 -9.35 6.55
N HIS A 21 32.05 -9.49 7.73
CA HIS A 21 32.54 -10.07 8.99
C HIS A 21 32.87 -9.13 10.17
N ARG A 22 32.40 -7.87 10.16
CA ARG A 22 32.29 -7.10 11.41
C ARG A 22 30.89 -6.56 11.60
N ALA A 23 30.34 -6.79 12.79
CA ALA A 23 29.04 -6.25 13.19
C ALA A 23 28.97 -4.72 12.99
N ASP A 24 30.09 -4.02 13.18
CA ASP A 24 30.18 -2.57 12.97
C ASP A 24 29.83 -2.16 11.52
N ASN A 25 30.26 -2.95 10.54
CA ASN A 25 29.99 -2.67 9.12
C ASN A 25 28.52 -2.94 8.77
N ASP A 26 27.93 -3.98 9.35
CA ASP A 26 26.50 -4.25 9.22
C ASP A 26 25.65 -3.12 9.82
N VAL A 27 26.04 -2.64 11.01
CA VAL A 27 25.36 -1.51 11.67
C VAL A 27 25.49 -0.25 10.82
N ALA A 28 26.67 0.06 10.29
CA ALA A 28 26.87 1.22 9.42
C ALA A 28 25.99 1.14 8.15
N ALA A 29 25.94 -0.04 7.52
CA ALA A 29 25.14 -0.25 6.32
C ALA A 29 23.64 -0.16 6.59
N LEU A 30 23.15 -0.74 7.70
CA LEU A 30 21.75 -0.63 8.11
C LEU A 30 21.36 0.81 8.46
N ARG A 31 22.25 1.57 9.11
CA ARG A 31 22.02 3.01 9.38
C ARG A 31 21.95 3.82 8.09
N ALA A 32 22.84 3.59 7.14
CA ALA A 32 22.82 4.25 5.84
C ALA A 32 21.55 3.91 5.04
N LEU A 33 21.13 2.64 5.07
CA LEU A 33 19.87 2.19 4.47
C LEU A 33 18.68 2.91 5.11
N PHE A 34 18.61 2.94 6.44
CA PHE A 34 17.53 3.61 7.16
C PHE A 34 17.49 5.12 6.87
N ALA A 35 18.64 5.79 6.79
CA ALA A 35 18.74 7.20 6.41
C ALA A 35 18.18 7.47 5.00
N ARG A 36 18.46 6.58 4.04
CA ARG A 36 17.88 6.69 2.69
C ARG A 36 16.38 6.44 2.67
N LEU A 37 15.92 5.43 3.41
CA LEU A 37 14.48 5.13 3.50
C LEU A 37 13.72 6.30 4.15
N THR A 38 14.25 6.89 5.22
CA THR A 38 13.66 8.06 5.87
C THR A 38 13.64 9.29 4.96
N ALA A 39 14.68 9.52 4.16
CA ALA A 39 14.70 10.60 3.18
C ALA A 39 13.63 10.44 2.09
N VAL A 40 13.38 9.23 1.62
CA VAL A 40 12.36 8.97 0.58
C VAL A 40 10.94 8.97 1.16
N LEU A 41 10.77 8.45 2.39
CA LEU A 41 9.46 8.33 3.03
C LEU A 41 9.00 9.61 3.72
N GLU A 42 9.89 10.60 3.88
CA GLU A 42 9.65 11.92 4.50
C GLU A 42 8.74 11.86 5.74
N PRO A 43 9.06 11.03 6.76
CA PRO A 43 8.21 10.88 7.92
C PRO A 43 8.24 12.16 8.76
N THR A 44 7.07 12.72 9.07
CA THR A 44 6.96 13.89 9.94
C THR A 44 7.14 13.51 11.41
N THR A 45 6.79 12.27 11.77
CA THR A 45 7.00 11.69 13.09
C THR A 45 7.56 10.27 12.99
N ALA A 46 8.22 9.80 14.04
CA ALA A 46 8.68 8.40 14.11
C ALA A 46 7.53 7.38 13.95
N ARG A 47 6.29 7.77 14.30
CA ARG A 47 5.09 6.93 14.11
C ARG A 47 4.72 6.77 12.63
N ASP A 48 5.09 7.70 11.75
CA ASP A 48 4.77 7.63 10.33
C ASP A 48 5.60 6.57 9.60
N LEU A 49 6.81 6.28 10.08
CA LEU A 49 7.59 5.15 9.59
C LEU A 49 6.85 3.81 9.72
N TRP A 50 6.05 3.65 10.78
CA TRP A 50 5.21 2.47 10.98
C TRP A 50 3.95 2.47 10.09
N LYS A 51 3.47 3.63 9.66
CA LYS A 51 2.34 3.75 8.73
C LYS A 51 2.78 3.55 7.27
N ASN A 52 3.98 4.01 6.93
CA ASN A 52 4.58 3.97 5.60
C ASN A 52 5.23 2.63 5.29
N ALA A 53 5.78 1.94 6.31
CA ALA A 53 6.08 0.51 6.24
C ALA A 53 4.77 -0.28 6.33
N ARG A 54 3.85 -0.12 5.37
CA ARG A 54 2.53 -0.78 5.44
C ARG A 54 2.75 -2.29 5.29
N PRO A 55 2.63 -3.12 6.34
CA PRO A 55 2.47 -4.55 6.11
C PRO A 55 1.15 -4.73 5.33
N PRO A 56 1.07 -5.72 4.43
CA PRO A 56 -0.23 -6.14 3.91
C PRO A 56 -1.13 -6.45 5.13
N GLY A 57 -2.29 -5.80 5.24
CA GLY A 57 -3.26 -6.15 6.28
C GLY A 57 -3.80 -5.06 7.19
N ARG A 58 -3.38 -3.78 7.07
CA ARG A 58 -3.97 -2.71 7.90
C ARG A 58 -4.84 -1.76 7.08
N PRO A 59 -6.15 -1.65 7.38
CA PRO A 59 -7.05 -0.73 6.70
C PRO A 59 -6.62 0.72 6.97
N SER A 60 -6.37 1.48 5.89
CA SER A 60 -6.11 2.92 6.03
C SER A 60 -7.44 3.64 6.23
N ALA A 61 -7.57 4.40 7.31
CA ALA A 61 -8.74 5.25 7.56
C ALA A 61 -9.02 6.20 6.37
N ALA A 62 -7.98 6.63 5.64
CA ALA A 62 -8.12 7.44 4.43
C ALA A 62 -8.84 6.69 3.29
N ILE A 63 -8.55 5.41 3.08
CA ILE A 63 -9.22 4.59 2.06
C ILE A 63 -10.69 4.38 2.41
N VAL A 64 -10.99 4.16 3.70
CA VAL A 64 -12.38 4.05 4.17
C VAL A 64 -13.13 5.36 3.93
N ALA A 65 -12.54 6.50 4.28
CA ALA A 65 -13.14 7.82 4.05
C ALA A 65 -13.38 8.11 2.57
N LEU A 66 -12.41 7.81 1.70
CA LEU A 66 -12.56 7.96 0.25
C LEU A 66 -13.66 7.04 -0.31
N ALA A 67 -13.74 5.80 0.16
CA ALA A 67 -14.80 4.88 -0.26
C ALA A 67 -16.19 5.36 0.20
N GLN A 68 -16.29 5.92 1.41
CA GLN A 68 -17.53 6.52 1.93
C GLN A 68 -17.93 7.78 1.13
N GLN A 69 -16.96 8.61 0.74
CA GLN A 69 -17.19 9.77 -0.13
C GLN A 69 -17.65 9.34 -1.52
N ALA A 70 -17.03 8.33 -2.12
CA ALA A 70 -17.44 7.77 -3.41
C ALA A 70 -18.89 7.26 -3.36
N MET A 71 -19.24 6.55 -2.28
CA MET A 71 -20.60 6.06 -2.02
C MET A 71 -21.60 7.21 -1.88
N SER A 72 -21.29 8.28 -1.15
CA SER A 72 -22.22 9.38 -0.93
C SER A 72 -22.51 10.19 -2.20
N HIS A 73 -21.57 10.22 -3.15
CA HIS A 73 -21.71 10.94 -4.41
C HIS A 73 -22.17 10.03 -5.57
N SER A 74 -22.39 8.74 -5.31
CA SER A 74 -22.76 7.74 -6.34
C SER A 74 -21.83 7.75 -7.56
N ARG A 75 -20.54 8.03 -7.37
CA ARG A 75 -19.55 8.12 -8.46
C ARG A 75 -18.85 6.79 -8.68
N SER A 76 -18.53 6.51 -9.94
CA SER A 76 -17.56 5.47 -10.26
C SER A 76 -16.16 5.87 -9.78
N VAL A 77 -15.38 4.90 -9.31
CA VAL A 77 -14.00 5.09 -8.84
C VAL A 77 -13.08 4.08 -9.48
N LEU A 78 -11.83 4.48 -9.68
CA LEU A 78 -10.77 3.57 -10.09
C LEU A 78 -10.06 3.08 -8.82
N ILE A 79 -10.16 1.79 -8.56
CA ILE A 79 -9.56 1.14 -7.39
C ILE A 79 -8.34 0.34 -7.84
N SER A 80 -7.17 0.67 -7.29
CA SER A 80 -5.99 -0.18 -7.39
C SER A 80 -6.08 -1.25 -6.31
N TYR A 81 -6.41 -2.48 -6.71
CA TYR A 81 -6.66 -3.60 -5.80
C TYR A 81 -5.58 -4.66 -5.93
N ARG A 82 -5.10 -5.20 -4.81
CA ARG A 82 -4.12 -6.29 -4.78
C ARG A 82 -4.77 -7.58 -4.28
N PRO A 83 -5.24 -8.47 -5.18
CA PRO A 83 -5.73 -9.78 -4.78
C PRO A 83 -4.64 -10.62 -4.10
N SER A 84 -5.08 -11.56 -3.26
CA SER A 84 -4.16 -12.47 -2.58
C SER A 84 -3.29 -13.22 -3.60
N ARG A 85 -1.97 -13.21 -3.38
CA ARG A 85 -0.96 -13.90 -4.21
C ARG A 85 -0.94 -13.47 -5.68
N ARG A 86 -1.54 -12.33 -6.03
CA ARG A 86 -1.52 -11.78 -7.40
C ARG A 86 -0.93 -10.37 -7.43
N LYS A 87 -0.60 -9.93 -8.64
CA LYS A 87 -0.23 -8.53 -8.90
C LYS A 87 -1.45 -7.64 -8.69
N ALA A 88 -1.20 -6.36 -8.41
CA ALA A 88 -2.26 -5.37 -8.35
C ALA A 88 -2.93 -5.23 -9.71
N GLU A 89 -4.24 -4.99 -9.70
CA GLU A 89 -5.08 -4.74 -10.86
C GLU A 89 -5.90 -3.48 -10.62
N GLN A 90 -6.19 -2.74 -11.70
CA GLN A 90 -7.08 -1.59 -11.63
C GLN A 90 -8.52 -2.03 -11.93
N LEU A 91 -9.45 -1.60 -11.08
CA LEU A 91 -10.86 -1.94 -11.16
C LEU A 91 -11.67 -0.65 -11.22
N ARG A 92 -12.43 -0.44 -12.31
CA ARG A 92 -13.51 0.56 -12.28
C ARG A 92 -14.67 -0.01 -11.46
N PHE A 93 -14.99 0.67 -10.38
CA PHE A 93 -15.86 0.16 -9.33
C PHE A 93 -16.86 1.20 -8.89
N HIS A 94 -18.12 0.79 -8.73
CA HIS A 94 -19.16 1.64 -8.16
C HIS A 94 -19.44 1.19 -6.73
N VAL A 95 -19.11 2.02 -5.75
CA VAL A 95 -19.22 1.70 -4.33
C VAL A 95 -20.67 1.86 -3.88
N THR A 96 -21.26 0.80 -3.33
CA THR A 96 -22.64 0.83 -2.82
C THR A 96 -22.74 0.71 -1.31
N ALA A 97 -21.73 0.15 -0.66
CA ALA A 97 -21.67 0.11 0.80
C ALA A 97 -20.24 0.01 1.30
N VAL A 98 -19.98 0.58 2.48
CA VAL A 98 -18.73 0.42 3.21
C VAL A 98 -19.03 -0.15 4.60
N ARG A 99 -18.54 -1.36 4.88
CA ARG A 99 -18.77 -2.11 6.13
C ARG A 99 -17.56 -1.96 7.03
N THR A 100 -17.66 -1.03 7.98
CA THR A 100 -16.63 -0.77 9.01
C THR A 100 -16.86 -1.58 10.28
N ASP A 101 -17.99 -2.28 10.38
CA ASP A 101 -18.35 -3.21 11.45
C ASP A 101 -17.62 -4.57 11.34
N LEU A 102 -16.88 -4.78 10.25
CA LEU A 102 -16.07 -5.97 9.99
C LEU A 102 -14.59 -5.66 10.21
N ASP A 103 -13.83 -6.63 10.75
CA ASP A 103 -12.37 -6.57 10.86
C ASP A 103 -11.72 -7.68 10.02
N PRO A 104 -11.08 -7.37 8.87
CA PRO A 104 -10.86 -6.02 8.32
C PRO A 104 -12.12 -5.43 7.63
N PRO A 105 -12.24 -4.10 7.53
CA PRO A 105 -13.33 -3.43 6.82
C PRO A 105 -13.46 -3.84 5.35
N ARG A 106 -14.68 -3.69 4.80
CA ARG A 106 -15.02 -4.11 3.44
C ARG A 106 -15.68 -2.99 2.64
N VAL A 107 -15.36 -2.94 1.35
CA VAL A 107 -16.03 -2.08 0.36
C VAL A 107 -16.83 -2.97 -0.58
N LEU A 108 -18.13 -2.74 -0.67
CA LEU A 108 -19.05 -3.47 -1.54
C LEU A 108 -19.46 -2.61 -2.71
N GLY A 109 -19.70 -3.25 -3.84
CA GLY A 109 -20.07 -2.55 -5.06
C GLY A 109 -20.13 -3.46 -6.27
N TYR A 110 -20.12 -2.83 -7.43
CA TYR A 110 -20.16 -3.51 -8.72
C TYR A 110 -19.00 -3.05 -9.60
N LEU A 111 -18.42 -4.00 -10.33
CA LEU A 111 -17.47 -3.67 -11.40
C LEU A 111 -18.22 -2.97 -12.52
N HIS A 112 -17.70 -1.84 -12.98
CA HIS A 112 -18.33 -1.05 -14.04
C HIS A 112 -18.51 -1.87 -15.33
N ASP A 113 -17.44 -2.56 -15.77
CA ASP A 113 -17.40 -3.21 -17.09
C ASP A 113 -18.27 -4.47 -17.18
N THR A 114 -18.40 -5.21 -16.08
CA THR A 114 -19.12 -6.50 -16.06
C THR A 114 -20.42 -6.45 -15.28
N ARG A 115 -20.68 -5.35 -14.57
CA ARG A 115 -21.75 -5.21 -13.55
C ARG A 115 -21.72 -6.31 -12.48
N GLY A 116 -20.59 -7.01 -12.36
CA GLY A 116 -20.40 -8.08 -11.40
C GLY A 116 -20.26 -7.51 -9.98
N ARG A 117 -21.06 -8.02 -9.04
CA ARG A 117 -20.96 -7.64 -7.64
C ARG A 117 -19.64 -8.15 -7.05
N ARG A 118 -18.92 -7.31 -6.31
CA ARG A 118 -17.71 -7.68 -5.58
C ARG A 118 -17.73 -7.11 -4.16
N GLU A 119 -16.96 -7.77 -3.32
CA GLU A 119 -16.59 -7.30 -1.99
C GLU A 119 -15.07 -7.23 -1.93
N LEU A 120 -14.55 -6.03 -1.68
CA LEU A 120 -13.12 -5.73 -1.64
C LEU A 120 -12.69 -5.50 -0.20
N TRP A 121 -11.57 -6.11 0.17
CA TRP A 121 -10.98 -5.95 1.48
C TRP A 121 -10.20 -4.64 1.52
N VAL A 122 -10.53 -3.74 2.45
CA VAL A 122 -9.91 -2.40 2.52
C VAL A 122 -8.39 -2.46 2.65
N GLU A 123 -7.89 -3.44 3.39
CA GLU A 123 -6.44 -3.70 3.55
C GLU A 123 -5.70 -4.03 2.24
N ARG A 124 -6.42 -4.45 1.20
CA ARG A 124 -5.89 -4.82 -0.12
C ARG A 124 -6.11 -3.74 -1.17
N ILE A 125 -6.80 -2.66 -0.81
CA ILE A 125 -6.93 -1.48 -1.65
C ILE A 125 -5.67 -0.64 -1.43
N LEU A 126 -4.92 -0.44 -2.51
CA LEU A 126 -3.70 0.36 -2.51
C LEU A 126 -4.05 1.84 -2.64
N GLU A 127 -4.99 2.15 -3.52
CA GLU A 127 -5.37 3.50 -3.92
C GLU A 127 -6.82 3.54 -4.43
N ILE A 128 -7.49 4.67 -4.24
CA ILE A 128 -8.80 5.00 -4.80
C ILE A 128 -8.67 6.35 -5.49
N GLU A 129 -8.87 6.37 -6.79
CA GLU A 129 -9.00 7.60 -7.58
C GLU A 129 -10.47 7.83 -7.90
N LEU A 130 -10.95 9.06 -7.70
CA LEU A 130 -12.29 9.45 -8.11
C LEU A 130 -12.29 9.57 -9.63
N SER A 131 -13.17 8.82 -10.30
CA SER A 131 -13.35 8.96 -11.74
C SER A 131 -14.39 10.04 -11.99
N ASP A 132 -14.05 11.01 -12.84
CA ASP A 132 -14.97 12.07 -13.27
C ASP A 132 -15.82 11.63 -14.49
N ASP A 133 -15.81 10.35 -14.87
CA ASP A 133 -16.41 9.84 -16.11
C ASP A 133 -17.95 9.77 -16.14
N ASP A 134 -18.65 10.26 -15.11
CA ASP A 134 -20.11 10.31 -15.08
C ASP A 134 -20.61 11.77 -15.22
N CYS A 135 -20.48 12.32 -16.43
CA CYS A 135 -21.20 13.49 -16.94
C CYS A 135 -21.99 13.09 -18.19
#